data_AF-A0A924WTP8-F1
#
_entry.id   AF-A0A924WTP8-F1
#
_cell.length_a   1.000
_cell.length_b   1.000
_cell.length_c   1.000
_cell.angle_alpha   90.00
_cell.angle_beta   90.00
_cell.angle_gamma   90.00
#
_symmetry.space_group_name_H-M   'P 1'
#
loop_
_entity.id
_entity.type
_entity.pdbx_description
1 polymer ?
#
loop_
_entity_poly.entity_id
_entity_poly.type
_entity_poly.pdbx_seq_one_letter_code
_entity_poly.pdbx_strand_id
1 'polypeptide(L)'
;MSLPEHTITFRVRYPEVDSMGYVHHSRYLQYFELGRVEMLRHNGHSYVDLEKRGILFVVIKAEIRFRAPARYDDELALQTRLARQTHVKYEHTYILKRGDTVVAEGSTTIACVNRAGELQKIPEDLAT
;
A
#
# COMPACT_ATOMS: atom_id res chain seq x y z
N MET A 1 6.20 -20.85 -4.54
CA MET A 1 5.51 -19.86 -5.41
C MET A 1 6.03 -18.48 -5.04
N SER A 2 6.23 -17.58 -6.02
CA SER A 2 6.58 -16.19 -5.72
C SER A 2 5.38 -15.50 -5.08
N LEU A 3 5.60 -14.74 -4.01
CA LEU A 3 4.55 -13.91 -3.42
C LEU A 3 4.03 -12.89 -4.46
N PRO A 4 2.74 -12.52 -4.41
CA PRO A 4 2.13 -11.64 -5.39
C PRO A 4 2.77 -10.24 -5.39
N GLU A 5 2.80 -9.64 -6.58
CA GLU A 5 3.16 -8.25 -6.78
C GLU A 5 2.25 -7.62 -7.82
N HIS A 6 2.06 -6.30 -7.72
CA HIS A 6 1.28 -5.52 -8.67
C HIS A 6 1.85 -4.11 -8.77
N THR A 7 1.80 -3.54 -9.96
CA THR A 7 2.25 -2.16 -10.20
C THR A 7 1.09 -1.33 -10.73
N ILE A 8 0.92 -0.16 -10.14
CA ILE A 8 -0.05 0.84 -10.58
C ILE A 8 0.66 2.12 -11.00
N THR A 9 0.04 2.84 -11.91
CA THR A 9 0.49 4.17 -12.33
C THR A 9 -0.57 5.20 -11.94
N PHE A 10 -0.14 6.32 -11.35
CA PHE A 10 -1.02 7.43 -11.01
C PHE A 10 -0.26 8.74 -11.07
N ARG A 11 -0.99 9.86 -11.11
CA ARG A 11 -0.41 11.22 -11.09
C ARG A 11 -0.54 11.85 -9.72
N VAL A 12 0.49 12.60 -9.33
CA VAL A 12 0.45 13.46 -8.14
C VAL A 12 -0.63 14.51 -8.31
N ARG A 13 -1.55 14.59 -7.34
CA ARG A 13 -2.68 15.52 -7.38
C ARG A 13 -2.29 16.86 -6.76
N TYR A 14 -2.91 17.94 -7.23
CA TYR A 14 -2.66 19.29 -6.71
C TYR A 14 -2.68 19.43 -5.16
N PRO A 15 -3.66 18.88 -4.42
CA PRO A 15 -3.69 19.02 -2.95
C PRO A 15 -2.67 18.14 -2.20
N GLU A 16 -1.84 17.38 -2.91
CA GLU A 16 -0.82 16.51 -2.33
C GLU A 16 0.53 17.21 -2.18
N VAL A 17 0.68 18.41 -2.77
CA VAL A 17 1.90 19.22 -2.77
C VAL A 17 1.84 20.29 -1.68
N ASP A 18 2.94 20.50 -0.97
CA ASP A 18 3.07 21.53 0.07
C ASP A 18 3.68 22.84 -0.48
N SER A 19 3.84 23.84 0.40
CA SER A 19 4.38 25.14 0.03
C SER A 19 5.83 25.12 -0.46
N MET A 20 6.56 24.01 -0.29
CA MET A 20 7.91 23.83 -0.82
C MET A 20 7.89 23.33 -2.28
N GLY A 21 6.72 23.04 -2.85
CA GLY A 21 6.56 22.56 -4.23
C GLY A 21 6.80 21.06 -4.40
N TYR A 22 6.80 20.30 -3.30
CA TYR A 22 6.98 18.84 -3.30
C TYR A 22 5.77 18.12 -2.72
N VAL A 23 5.61 16.85 -3.08
CA VAL A 23 4.63 15.98 -2.42
C VAL A 23 4.94 15.93 -0.92
N HIS A 24 3.94 16.32 -0.12
CA HIS A 24 4.07 16.31 1.34
C HIS A 24 4.31 14.87 1.83
N HIS A 25 5.26 14.68 2.75
CA HIS A 25 5.71 13.36 3.21
C HIS A 25 4.57 12.46 3.73
N SER A 26 3.50 13.03 4.29
CA SER A 26 2.33 12.26 4.78
C SER A 26 1.53 11.57 3.66
N ARG A 27 1.65 12.01 2.41
CA ARG A 27 0.89 11.46 1.26
C ARG A 27 1.39 10.09 0.82
N TYR A 28 2.64 9.75 1.12
CA TYR A 28 3.23 8.48 0.68
C TYR A 28 2.54 7.25 1.30
N LEU A 29 2.00 7.35 2.51
CA LEU A 29 1.20 6.27 3.09
C LEU A 29 -0.13 6.07 2.35
N GLN A 30 -0.74 7.13 1.84
CA GLN A 30 -1.95 7.06 1.01
C GLN A 30 -1.64 6.40 -0.34
N TYR A 31 -0.47 6.69 -0.93
CA TYR A 31 0.00 5.99 -2.13
C TYR A 31 0.20 4.50 -1.88
N PHE A 32 0.87 4.14 -0.78
CA PHE A 32 1.07 2.74 -0.41
C PHE A 32 -0.24 2.00 -0.14
N GLU A 33 -1.23 2.68 0.46
CA GLU A 33 -2.58 2.13 0.60
C GLU A 33 -3.25 1.87 -0.74
N LEU A 34 -3.21 2.84 -1.65
CA LEU A 34 -3.70 2.66 -3.02
C LEU A 34 -3.05 1.43 -3.66
N GLY A 35 -1.72 1.28 -3.55
CA GLY A 35 -1.00 0.11 -4.05
C GLY A 35 -1.48 -1.22 -3.47
N ARG A 36 -1.71 -1.31 -2.15
CA ARG A 36 -2.23 -2.53 -1.50
C ARG A 36 -3.66 -2.86 -1.93
N VAL A 37 -4.51 -1.85 -2.03
CA VAL A 37 -5.92 -2.02 -2.43
C VAL A 37 -6.02 -2.47 -3.89
N GLU A 38 -5.22 -1.88 -4.78
CA GLU A 38 -5.16 -2.29 -6.18
C GLU A 38 -4.53 -3.68 -6.35
N MET A 39 -3.50 -4.03 -5.58
CA MET A 39 -2.94 -5.39 -5.56
C MET A 39 -3.99 -6.43 -5.11
N LEU A 40 -4.76 -6.11 -4.06
CA LEU A 40 -5.86 -6.97 -3.59
C LEU A 40 -6.91 -7.18 -4.69
N ARG A 41 -7.28 -6.11 -5.40
CA ARG A 41 -8.23 -6.16 -6.53
C ARG A 41 -7.69 -6.95 -7.71
N HIS A 42 -6.42 -6.78 -8.04
CA HIS A 42 -5.75 -7.54 -9.08
C HIS A 42 -5.79 -9.05 -8.79
N ASN A 43 -5.70 -9.43 -7.52
CA ASN A 43 -5.80 -10.82 -7.05
C ASN A 43 -7.25 -11.31 -6.87
N GLY A 44 -8.26 -10.58 -7.37
CA GLY A 44 -9.66 -11.02 -7.39
C GLY A 44 -10.48 -10.68 -6.14
N HIS A 45 -9.96 -9.84 -5.24
CA HIS A 45 -10.65 -9.48 -4.00
C HIS A 45 -10.99 -7.99 -3.92
N SER A 46 -12.15 -7.67 -3.37
CA SER A 46 -12.62 -6.30 -3.17
C SER A 46 -12.52 -5.93 -1.70
N TYR A 47 -11.78 -4.87 -1.36
CA TYR A 47 -11.65 -4.42 0.03
C TYR A 47 -13.02 -4.08 0.65
N VAL A 48 -13.93 -3.50 -0.14
CA VAL A 48 -15.32 -3.22 0.27
C VAL A 48 -16.06 -4.50 0.67
N ASP A 49 -15.86 -5.59 -0.06
CA ASP A 49 -16.52 -6.86 0.26
C ASP A 49 -15.88 -7.56 1.46
N LEU A 50 -14.58 -7.35 1.71
CA LEU A 50 -13.93 -7.78 2.95
C LEU A 50 -14.52 -7.05 4.17
N GLU A 51 -14.71 -5.74 4.10
CA GLU A 51 -15.32 -4.98 5.20
C GLU A 51 -16.77 -5.41 5.49
N LYS A 52 -17.54 -5.73 4.43
CA LYS A 52 -18.89 -6.31 4.58
C LYS A 52 -18.85 -7.66 5.31
N ARG A 53 -17.83 -8.49 5.06
CA ARG A 53 -17.57 -9.75 5.78
C ARG A 53 -17.00 -9.54 7.20
N GLY A 54 -16.76 -8.30 7.62
CA GLY A 54 -16.16 -7.99 8.92
C GLY A 54 -14.66 -8.28 8.98
N ILE A 55 -13.99 -8.32 7.83
CA ILE A 55 -12.55 -8.48 7.69
C ILE A 55 -11.96 -7.10 7.40
N LEU A 56 -11.20 -6.56 8.36
CA LEU A 56 -10.56 -5.25 8.24
C LEU A 56 -9.05 -5.41 8.38
N PHE A 57 -8.30 -4.47 7.81
CA PHE A 57 -6.86 -4.43 7.97
C PHE A 57 -6.40 -3.09 8.51
N VAL A 58 -5.66 -3.12 9.62
CA VAL A 58 -5.08 -1.93 10.25
C VAL A 58 -3.57 -1.92 10.09
N VAL A 59 -3.00 -0.76 9.77
CA VAL A 59 -1.54 -0.58 9.69
C VAL A 59 -0.97 -0.54 11.11
N ILE A 60 -0.05 -1.46 11.43
CA ILE A 60 0.60 -1.54 12.75
C ILE A 60 2.09 -1.17 12.71
N LYS A 61 2.67 -1.06 11.51
CA LYS A 61 4.04 -0.60 11.28
C LYS A 61 4.15 0.01 9.88
N ALA A 62 4.90 1.10 9.76
CA ALA A 62 5.29 1.66 8.48
C ALA A 62 6.75 2.15 8.54
N GLU A 63 7.50 1.98 7.46
CA GLU A 63 8.83 2.57 7.24
C GLU A 63 8.85 3.19 5.84
N ILE A 64 9.44 4.39 5.71
CA ILE A 64 9.59 5.08 4.43
C ILE A 64 11.01 5.64 4.32
N ARG A 65 11.65 5.43 3.18
CA ARG A 65 12.92 6.04 2.79
C ARG A 65 12.65 6.95 1.60
N PHE A 66 12.74 8.25 1.82
CA PHE A 66 12.61 9.26 0.77
C PHE A 66 13.95 9.39 0.03
N ARG A 67 13.97 9.05 -1.27
CA ARG A 67 15.17 9.01 -2.10
C ARG A 67 15.28 10.21 -3.03
N ALA A 68 14.16 10.65 -3.59
CA ALA A 68 14.07 11.85 -4.42
C ALA A 68 12.68 12.50 -4.25
N PRO A 69 12.55 13.83 -4.43
CA PRO A 69 11.25 14.48 -4.33
C PRO A 69 10.38 14.19 -5.56
N ALA A 70 9.06 14.07 -5.34
CA ALA A 70 8.02 14.15 -6.38
C ALA A 70 7.34 15.53 -6.37
N ARG A 71 6.83 15.95 -7.52
CA ARG A 71 6.19 17.25 -7.75
C ARG A 71 4.77 17.07 -8.30
N TYR A 72 4.01 18.17 -8.30
CA TYR A 72 2.70 18.22 -8.95
C TYR A 72 2.78 17.69 -10.39
N ASP A 73 1.79 16.88 -10.77
CA ASP A 73 1.63 16.28 -12.09
C ASP A 73 2.75 15.30 -12.53
N ASP A 74 3.67 14.94 -11.63
CA ASP A 74 4.55 13.79 -11.84
C ASP A 74 3.70 12.53 -12.00
N GLU A 75 3.99 11.75 -13.04
CA GLU A 75 3.48 10.39 -13.20
C GLU A 75 4.37 9.42 -12.42
N LEU A 76 3.76 8.71 -11.47
CA LEU A 76 4.42 7.80 -10.56
C LEU A 76 3.98 6.36 -10.82
N ALA A 77 4.95 5.45 -10.82
CA ALA A 77 4.73 4.01 -10.82
C ALA A 77 5.01 3.44 -9.44
N LEU A 78 4.01 2.83 -8.81
CA LEU A 78 4.13 2.19 -7.51
C LEU A 78 4.10 0.67 -7.67
N GLN A 79 5.25 0.03 -7.48
CA GLN A 79 5.34 -1.42 -7.33
C GLN A 79 5.03 -1.78 -5.88
N THR A 80 4.01 -2.61 -5.68
CA THR A 80 3.61 -3.17 -4.39
C THR A 80 3.83 -4.67 -4.41
N ARG A 81 4.50 -5.21 -3.39
CA ARG A 81 4.76 -6.63 -3.26
C ARG A 81 4.36 -7.13 -1.88
N LEU A 82 3.73 -8.30 -1.82
CA LEU A 82 3.62 -9.03 -0.57
C LEU A 82 4.99 -9.65 -0.24
N ALA A 83 5.59 -9.24 0.87
CA ALA A 83 6.90 -9.70 1.30
C ALA A 83 6.81 -10.87 2.28
N ARG A 84 5.77 -10.89 3.12
CA ARG A 84 5.51 -11.98 4.06
C ARG A 84 4.03 -12.03 4.44
N GLN A 85 3.52 -13.23 4.63
CA GLN A 85 2.22 -13.49 5.25
C GLN A 85 2.42 -14.34 6.52
N THR A 86 1.63 -14.04 7.54
CA THR A 86 1.46 -14.87 8.74
C THR A 86 -0.02 -15.21 8.90
N HIS A 87 -0.41 -15.91 9.96
CA HIS A 87 -1.83 -16.20 10.22
C HIS A 87 -2.71 -14.96 10.45
N VAL A 88 -2.13 -13.82 10.83
CA VAL A 88 -2.89 -12.61 11.24
C VAL A 88 -2.39 -11.32 10.61
N LYS A 89 -1.26 -11.35 9.87
CA LYS A 89 -0.60 -10.14 9.33
C LYS A 89 -0.08 -10.36 7.93
N TYR A 90 -0.08 -9.28 7.16
CA TYR A 90 0.66 -9.13 5.91
C TYR A 90 1.75 -8.07 6.05
N GLU A 91 2.93 -8.35 5.49
CA GLU A 91 4.02 -7.39 5.32
C GLU A 91 4.16 -7.08 3.83
N HIS A 92 4.06 -5.80 3.48
CA HIS A 92 4.18 -5.30 2.11
C HIS A 92 5.43 -4.45 1.97
N THR A 93 6.05 -4.50 0.79
CA THR A 93 7.11 -3.59 0.38
C THR A 93 6.68 -2.77 -0.83
N TYR A 94 7.26 -1.57 -0.95
CA TYR A 94 6.91 -0.59 -1.97
C TYR A 94 8.17 -0.02 -2.61
N ILE A 95 8.13 0.12 -3.94
CA ILE A 95 9.07 0.94 -4.69
C ILE A 95 8.25 1.92 -5.51
N LEU A 96 8.39 3.22 -5.21
CA LEU A 96 7.74 4.30 -5.93
C LEU A 96 8.76 4.96 -6.86
N LYS A 97 8.46 5.00 -8.16
CA LYS A 97 9.33 5.56 -9.19
C LYS A 97 8.67 6.68 -9.97
N ARG A 98 9.49 7.59 -10.48
CA ARG A 98 9.17 8.54 -11.56
C ARG A 98 10.14 8.26 -12.71
N GLY A 99 9.65 7.67 -13.78
CA GLY A 99 10.52 7.06 -14.80
C GLY A 99 11.49 6.06 -14.15
N ASP A 100 12.79 6.24 -14.37
CA ASP A 100 13.83 5.39 -13.77
C ASP A 100 14.28 5.85 -12.36
N THR A 101 13.82 7.01 -11.90
CA THR A 101 14.22 7.55 -10.59
C THR A 101 13.38 6.93 -9.49
N VAL A 102 14.03 6.28 -8.51
CA VAL A 102 13.36 5.88 -7.27
C VAL A 102 13.07 7.12 -6.43
N VAL A 103 11.79 7.39 -6.20
CA VAL A 103 11.29 8.51 -5.39
C VAL A 103 11.25 8.11 -3.92
N ALA A 104 10.68 6.94 -3.63
CA ALA A 104 10.63 6.41 -2.28
C ALA A 104 10.64 4.88 -2.27
N GLU A 105 11.18 4.33 -1.19
CA GLU A 105 11.04 2.93 -0.83
C GLU A 105 10.24 2.88 0.48
N GLY A 106 9.44 1.84 0.67
CA GLY A 106 8.72 1.70 1.92
C GLY A 106 8.34 0.28 2.26
N SER A 107 7.86 0.11 3.49
CA SER A 107 7.19 -1.11 3.92
C SER A 107 6.06 -0.79 4.88
N THR A 108 5.05 -1.67 4.92
CA THR A 108 3.99 -1.61 5.93
C THR A 108 3.65 -3.01 6.41
N THR A 109 3.37 -3.15 7.70
CA THR A 109 2.72 -4.34 8.26
C THR A 109 1.27 -4.01 8.56
N ILE A 110 0.35 -4.80 8.02
CA ILE A 110 -1.09 -4.71 8.34
C ILE A 110 -1.53 -5.95 9.12
N ALA A 111 -2.39 -5.76 10.12
CA ALA A 111 -2.99 -6.83 10.91
C ALA A 111 -4.47 -6.99 10.55
N CYS A 112 -4.92 -8.23 10.42
CA CYS A 112 -6.33 -8.56 10.21
C CYS A 112 -7.09 -8.41 11.54
N VAL A 113 -8.14 -7.61 11.55
CA VAL A 113 -8.96 -7.34 12.73
C VAL A 113 -10.45 -7.44 12.40
N ASN A 114 -11.27 -7.77 13.40
CA ASN A 114 -12.72 -7.75 13.28
C ASN A 114 -13.28 -6.33 13.48
N ARG A 115 -14.61 -6.17 13.42
CA ARG A 115 -15.28 -4.87 13.60
C ARG A 115 -15.09 -4.24 14.98
N ALA A 116 -14.73 -5.03 15.99
CA ALA A 116 -14.39 -4.55 17.33
C ALA A 116 -12.91 -4.11 17.44
N GLY A 117 -12.12 -4.27 16.38
CA GLY A 117 -10.69 -3.97 16.37
C GLY A 117 -9.83 -5.08 16.97
N GLU A 118 -10.41 -6.25 17.24
CA GLU A 118 -9.69 -7.40 17.81
C GLU A 118 -9.02 -8.21 16.71
N LEU A 119 -7.82 -8.75 16.99
CA LEU A 119 -7.08 -9.58 16.04
C LEU A 119 -7.89 -10.81 15.63
N GLN A 120 -7.94 -11.07 14.32
CA GLN A 120 -8.52 -12.30 13.77
C GLN A 120 -7.59 -12.94 12.74
N LYS A 121 -7.85 -14.21 12.43
CA LYS A 121 -7.10 -14.91 11.38
C LYS A 121 -7.40 -14.30 10.01
N ILE A 122 -6.39 -14.30 9.15
CA ILE A 122 -6.60 -14.07 7.72
C ILE A 122 -7.40 -15.27 7.17
N PRO A 123 -8.55 -15.04 6.52
CA PRO A 123 -9.32 -16.08 5.87
C PRO A 123 -8.52 -16.89 4.86
N GLU A 124 -8.84 -18.18 4.72
CA GLU A 124 -8.13 -19.10 3.81
C GLU A 124 -8.25 -18.67 2.34
N ASP A 125 -9.37 -18.05 1.94
CA ASP A 125 -9.57 -17.53 0.58
C ASP A 125 -8.67 -16.33 0.25
N LEU A 126 -8.06 -15.71 1.26
CA LEU A 126 -7.09 -14.61 1.11
C LEU A 126 -5.64 -15.06 1.33
N ALA A 127 -5.42 -16.32 1.71
CA ALA A 127 -4.10 -16.83 1.93
C ALA A 127 -3.42 -17.11 0.59
N THR A 128 -2.25 -16.49 0.37
CA THR A 128 -1.37 -16.77 -0.79
C THR A 128 -0.31 -17.82 -0.52
#